data_AF-A0A6V8L2T1-F1
#
_entry.id   AF-A0A6V8L2T1-F1
#
_cell.length_a   1.000
_cell.length_b   1.000
_cell.length_c   1.000
_cell.angle_alpha   90.00
_cell.angle_beta   90.00
_cell.angle_gamma   90.00
#
_symmetry.space_group_name_H-M   'P 1'
#
loop_
_entity.id
_entity.type
_entity.pdbx_description
1 polymer ?
#
loop_
_entity_poly.entity_id
_entity_poly.type
_entity_poly.pdbx_seq_one_letter_code
_entity_poly.pdbx_strand_id
1 'polypeptide(L)'
;MIGLGAALLAIIYLVDNEETQRWARVCMNWVGDHHYQLIGVVVDETPTGEKWRSVVQMLADGSAQVCVVPRWDHMSRERIPRVEVIAEDLARDESWAMLTEYRLAPAAPRQRRAKRHP
;
A
#
# COMPACT_ATOMS: atom_id res chain seq x y z
N MET A 1 -30.97 6.30 -15.57
CA MET A 1 -29.75 5.86 -16.28
C MET A 1 -28.68 5.63 -15.23
N ILE A 2 -28.41 4.37 -14.90
CA ILE A 2 -27.28 4.00 -14.04
C ILE A 2 -26.07 4.04 -14.96
N GLY A 3 -25.09 4.91 -14.68
CA GLY A 3 -23.87 4.95 -15.47
C GLY A 3 -23.19 3.59 -15.38
N LEU A 4 -23.06 2.89 -16.51
CA LEU A 4 -22.09 1.83 -16.66
C LEU A 4 -20.74 2.49 -16.38
N GLY A 5 -20.19 2.29 -15.18
CA GLY A 5 -18.86 2.78 -14.83
C GLY A 5 -17.90 2.31 -15.91
N ALA A 6 -17.15 3.24 -16.50
CA ALA A 6 -16.19 2.91 -17.55
C ALA A 6 -15.25 1.81 -17.05
N ALA A 7 -14.97 0.82 -17.89
CA ALA A 7 -14.05 -0.26 -17.57
C ALA A 7 -12.69 0.35 -17.19
N LEU A 8 -12.09 -0.13 -16.09
CA LEU A 8 -10.77 0.33 -15.69
C LEU A 8 -9.73 -0.09 -16.73
N LEU A 9 -8.81 0.81 -17.05
CA LEU A 9 -7.65 0.54 -17.92
C LEU A 9 -6.62 -0.29 -17.15
N ALA A 10 -6.39 -1.53 -17.57
CA ALA A 10 -5.47 -2.45 -16.93
C ALA A 10 -4.20 -2.68 -17.76
N ILE A 11 -3.06 -2.66 -17.09
CA ILE A 11 -1.76 -3.09 -17.63
C ILE A 11 -1.29 -4.34 -16.89
N ILE A 12 -0.75 -5.31 -17.62
CA ILE A 12 -0.14 -6.50 -17.02
C ILE A 12 1.37 -6.28 -16.93
N TYR A 13 1.97 -6.55 -15.77
CA TYR A 13 3.42 -6.53 -15.58
C TYR A 13 3.94 -7.91 -15.22
N LEU A 14 4.97 -8.37 -15.94
CA LEU A 14 5.64 -9.65 -15.78
C LEU A 14 7.16 -9.46 -15.75
N VAL A 15 7.84 -10.36 -15.05
CA VAL A 15 9.30 -10.52 -15.15
C VAL A 15 9.57 -11.75 -16.00
N ASP A 16 10.51 -11.64 -16.93
CA ASP A 16 10.80 -12.73 -17.85
C ASP A 16 11.43 -13.94 -17.16
N ASN A 17 10.78 -15.10 -17.30
CA ASN A 17 11.22 -16.40 -16.83
C ASN A 17 10.53 -17.53 -17.61
N GLU A 18 10.81 -18.79 -17.26
CA GLU A 18 10.24 -19.97 -17.93
C GLU A 18 8.70 -20.03 -17.87
N GLU A 19 8.08 -19.34 -16.91
CA GLU A 19 6.62 -19.30 -16.74
C GLU A 19 5.96 -18.04 -17.33
N THR A 20 6.70 -17.13 -17.99
CA THR A 20 6.15 -15.86 -18.53
C THR A 20 4.88 -16.09 -19.36
N GLN A 21 4.91 -17.07 -20.28
CA GLN A 21 3.76 -17.37 -21.16
C GLN A 21 2.55 -17.90 -20.38
N ARG A 22 2.79 -18.73 -19.37
CA ARG A 22 1.75 -19.24 -18.48
C ARG A 22 1.09 -18.09 -17.72
N TRP A 23 1.89 -17.22 -17.11
CA TRP A 23 1.39 -16.10 -16.31
C TRP A 23 0.72 -15.02 -17.14
N ALA A 24 1.22 -14.72 -18.35
CA ALA A 24 0.55 -13.83 -19.29
C ALA A 24 -0.90 -14.29 -19.55
N ARG A 25 -1.10 -15.58 -19.84
CA ARG A 25 -2.44 -16.14 -20.08
C ARG A 25 -3.34 -16.04 -18.84
N VAL A 26 -2.82 -16.38 -17.67
CA VAL A 26 -3.59 -16.30 -16.41
C VAL A 26 -4.00 -14.86 -16.11
N CYS A 27 -3.08 -13.89 -16.24
CA CYS A 27 -3.38 -12.48 -16.01
C CYS A 27 -4.36 -11.90 -17.04
N MET A 28 -4.27 -12.31 -18.32
CA MET A 28 -5.24 -11.89 -19.35
C MET A 28 -6.65 -12.41 -19.05
N ASN A 29 -6.78 -13.68 -18.63
CA ASN A 29 -8.08 -14.22 -18.21
C ASN A 29 -8.64 -13.45 -17.01
N TRP A 30 -7.80 -13.20 -15.99
CA TRP A 30 -8.19 -12.41 -14.83
C TRP A 30 -8.70 -11.01 -15.19
N VAL A 31 -7.99 -10.31 -16.09
CA VAL A 31 -8.40 -9.00 -16.62
C VAL A 31 -9.77 -9.08 -17.30
N GLY A 32 -10.01 -10.12 -18.10
CA GLY A 32 -11.30 -10.37 -18.75
C GLY A 32 -12.43 -10.63 -17.76
N ASP A 33 -12.21 -11.50 -16.77
CA ASP A 33 -13.19 -11.86 -15.74
C ASP A 33 -13.58 -10.66 -14.86
N HIS A 34 -12.70 -9.68 -14.71
CA HIS A 34 -12.95 -8.44 -13.96
C HIS A 34 -13.43 -7.27 -14.83
N HIS A 35 -13.67 -7.50 -16.12
CA HIS A 35 -14.12 -6.50 -17.09
C HIS A 35 -13.21 -5.27 -17.18
N TYR A 36 -11.89 -5.46 -17.02
CA TYR A 36 -10.94 -4.39 -17.28
C TYR A 36 -10.60 -4.32 -18.77
N GLN A 37 -10.32 -3.11 -19.26
CA GLN A 37 -9.79 -2.92 -20.60
C GLN A 37 -8.27 -3.10 -20.57
N LEU A 38 -7.78 -4.19 -21.17
CA LEU A 38 -6.34 -4.42 -21.30
C LEU A 38 -5.72 -3.41 -22.27
N ILE A 39 -4.78 -2.60 -21.79
CA ILE A 39 -4.04 -1.64 -22.62
C ILE A 39 -2.66 -2.17 -23.06
N GLY A 40 -2.13 -3.19 -22.37
CA GLY A 40 -0.84 -3.76 -22.73
C GLY A 40 -0.33 -4.80 -21.74
N VAL A 41 0.66 -5.56 -22.20
CA VAL A 41 1.45 -6.51 -21.40
C VAL A 41 2.91 -6.06 -21.45
N VAL A 42 3.48 -5.76 -20.30
CA VAL A 42 4.88 -5.39 -20.14
C VAL A 42 5.63 -6.55 -19.53
N VAL A 43 6.64 -7.03 -20.26
CA VAL A 43 7.57 -8.06 -19.78
C VAL A 43 8.91 -7.39 -19.55
N ASP A 44 9.40 -7.44 -18.32
CA ASP A 44 10.74 -7.00 -17.95
C ASP A 44 11.73 -8.12 -18.22
N GLU A 45 12.59 -7.97 -19.23
CA GLU A 45 13.59 -8.98 -19.57
C GLU A 45 14.73 -9.06 -18.54
N THR A 46 14.79 -8.08 -17.63
CA THR A 46 15.86 -7.97 -16.65
C THR A 46 15.29 -7.86 -15.22
N PRO A 47 15.92 -8.51 -14.22
CA PRO A 47 15.51 -8.34 -12.82
C PRO A 47 15.72 -6.91 -12.28
N THR A 48 16.42 -6.05 -13.04
CA THR A 48 16.63 -4.63 -12.71
C THR A 48 15.33 -3.84 -12.77
N GLY A 49 14.26 -4.42 -13.33
CA GLY A 49 12.91 -3.90 -13.26
C GLY A 49 12.77 -2.52 -13.93
N GLU A 50 13.55 -2.24 -14.97
CA GLU A 50 13.59 -0.91 -15.60
C GLU A 50 12.22 -0.53 -16.15
N LYS A 51 11.46 -1.50 -16.68
CA LYS A 51 10.12 -1.26 -17.23
C LYS A 51 9.07 -1.07 -16.15
N TRP A 52 9.32 -1.53 -14.92
CA TRP A 52 8.44 -1.23 -13.78
C TRP A 52 8.24 0.28 -13.60
N ARG A 53 9.30 1.08 -13.78
CA ARG A 53 9.21 2.55 -13.65
C ARG A 53 8.21 3.14 -14.65
N SER A 54 8.18 2.64 -15.87
CA SER A 54 7.21 3.06 -16.89
C SER A 54 5.78 2.66 -16.51
N VAL A 55 5.58 1.46 -15.96
CA VAL A 55 4.27 1.02 -15.45
C VAL A 55 3.78 1.92 -14.32
N VAL A 56 4.66 2.27 -13.37
CA VAL A 56 4.34 3.21 -12.27
C VAL A 56 3.99 4.59 -12.83
N GLN A 57 4.71 5.08 -13.83
CA GLN A 57 4.41 6.36 -14.47
C GLN A 57 3.00 6.35 -15.10
N MET A 58 2.64 5.27 -15.81
CA MET A 58 1.31 5.10 -16.39
C MET A 58 0.20 5.05 -15.32
N LEU A 59 0.47 4.43 -14.16
CA LEU A 59 -0.47 4.46 -13.03
C LEU A 59 -0.62 5.86 -12.45
N ALA A 60 0.47 6.62 -12.36
CA ALA A 60 0.49 7.95 -11.78
C ALA A 60 -0.18 9.00 -12.67
N ASP A 61 -0.02 8.92 -13.99
CA ASP A 61 -0.65 9.83 -14.95
C ASP A 61 -2.05 9.40 -15.41
N GLY A 62 -2.51 8.22 -14.97
CA GLY A 62 -3.83 7.67 -15.27
C GLY A 62 -3.94 7.00 -16.64
N SER A 63 -2.85 6.88 -17.40
CA SER A 63 -2.81 6.08 -18.64
C SER A 63 -3.10 4.60 -18.37
N ALA A 64 -2.77 4.12 -17.16
CA ALA A 64 -3.24 2.87 -16.59
C ALA A 64 -3.93 3.17 -15.25
N GLN A 65 -4.95 2.41 -14.90
CA GLN A 65 -5.68 2.56 -13.64
C GLN A 65 -5.47 1.37 -12.71
N VAL A 66 -5.16 0.20 -13.27
CA VAL A 66 -4.89 -1.03 -12.53
C VAL A 66 -3.65 -1.71 -13.11
N CYS A 67 -2.74 -2.14 -12.25
CA CYS A 67 -1.64 -3.02 -12.64
C CYS A 67 -1.93 -4.44 -12.12
N VAL A 68 -1.92 -5.41 -13.03
CA VAL A 68 -2.12 -6.82 -12.73
C VAL A 68 -0.76 -7.52 -12.78
N VAL A 69 -0.42 -8.17 -11.66
CA VAL A 69 0.80 -8.97 -11.53
C VAL A 69 0.44 -10.38 -11.07
N PRO A 70 1.19 -11.42 -11.48
CA PRO A 70 0.88 -12.79 -11.12
C PRO A 70 1.14 -13.08 -9.64
N ARG A 71 2.23 -12.52 -9.08
CA ARG A 71 2.66 -12.73 -7.70
C ARG A 71 3.46 -11.54 -7.18
N TRP A 72 3.39 -11.30 -5.88
CA TRP A 72 4.12 -10.22 -5.22
C TRP A 72 5.64 -10.40 -5.23
N ASP A 73 6.13 -11.63 -5.16
CA ASP A 73 7.56 -11.96 -5.18
C ASP A 73 8.20 -11.80 -6.57
N HIS A 74 7.39 -11.62 -7.62
CA HIS A 74 7.87 -11.21 -8.94
C HIS A 74 8.14 -9.71 -8.99
N MET A 75 7.76 -8.95 -7.96
CA MET A 75 8.18 -7.57 -7.78
C MET A 75 9.26 -7.51 -6.70
N SER A 76 10.34 -6.74 -6.91
CA SER A 76 11.28 -6.51 -5.81
C SER A 76 10.55 -5.79 -4.67
N ARG A 77 10.85 -6.11 -3.41
CA ARG A 77 10.15 -5.52 -2.24
C ARG A 77 10.21 -3.99 -2.21
N GLU A 78 11.23 -3.41 -2.83
CA GLU A 78 11.43 -1.97 -2.97
C GLU A 78 10.53 -1.32 -4.04
N ARG A 79 9.81 -2.12 -4.82
CA ARG A 79 8.99 -1.68 -5.97
C ARG A 79 7.49 -1.65 -5.70
N ILE A 80 7.05 -2.24 -4.60
CA ILE A 80 5.67 -2.05 -4.14
C ILE A 80 5.60 -0.64 -3.55
N PRO A 81 4.67 0.23 -3.99
CA PRO A 81 4.50 1.55 -3.42
C PRO A 81 4.37 1.46 -1.89
N ARG A 82 5.37 1.98 -1.18
CA ARG A 82 5.36 2.05 0.29
C ARG A 82 4.57 3.29 0.67
N VAL A 83 3.40 3.08 1.28
CA VAL A 83 2.60 4.16 1.87
C VAL A 83 3.05 4.32 3.32
N GLU A 84 3.58 5.50 3.66
CA GLU A 84 3.87 5.89 5.04
C GLU A 84 2.84 6.92 5.51
N VAL A 85 2.29 6.73 6.72
CA VAL A 85 1.26 7.61 7.29
C VAL A 85 1.87 8.41 8.42
N ILE A 86 2.33 9.62 8.10
CA ILE A 86 3.10 10.46 9.04
C ILE A 86 2.22 10.96 10.19
N ALA A 87 0.92 11.15 9.98
CA ALA A 87 0.02 11.64 11.03
C ALA A 87 -0.08 10.68 12.24
N GLU A 88 -0.03 9.36 11.99
CA GLU A 88 -0.09 8.35 13.06
C GLU A 88 1.23 8.22 13.80
N ASP A 89 2.35 8.37 13.09
CA ASP A 89 3.69 8.39 13.69
C ASP A 89 3.89 9.62 14.57
N LEU A 90 3.47 10.81 14.11
CA LEU A 90 3.54 12.04 14.91
C LEU A 90 2.61 12.00 16.13
N ALA A 91 1.40 11.44 16.00
CA ALA A 91 0.48 11.29 17.14
C ALA A 91 1.03 10.34 18.22
N ARG A 92 1.80 9.32 17.84
CA ARG A 92 2.52 8.46 18.81
C ARG A 92 3.58 9.25 19.56
N ASP A 93 4.33 10.12 18.91
CA ASP A 93 5.38 10.92 19.54
C ASP A 93 4.82 11.97 20.51
N GLU A 94 3.70 12.64 20.17
CA GLU A 94 3.01 13.55 21.11
C GLU A 94 2.38 12.80 22.29
N SER A 95 1.85 11.59 22.05
CA SER A 95 1.33 10.72 23.11
C SER A 95 2.44 10.25 24.06
N TRP A 96 3.65 10.01 23.56
CA TRP A 96 4.82 9.72 24.39
C TRP A 96 5.26 10.92 25.22
N ALA A 97 5.22 12.14 24.67
CA ALA A 97 5.53 13.36 25.41
C ALA A 97 4.54 13.60 26.58
N MET A 98 3.23 13.46 26.32
CA MET A 98 2.17 13.58 27.34
C MET A 98 2.27 12.50 28.43
N LEU A 99 2.56 11.25 28.08
CA LEU A 99 2.70 10.16 29.06
C LEU A 99 3.98 10.30 29.90
N THR A 100 5.03 10.94 29.37
CA THR A 100 6.26 11.20 30.11
C THR A 100 6.07 12.29 31.16
N GLU A 101 5.36 13.38 30.84
CA GLU A 101 5.00 14.41 31.82
C GLU A 101 4.10 13.88 32.94
N TYR A 102 3.14 13.00 32.62
CA TYR A 102 2.24 12.42 33.63
C TYR A 102 2.97 11.49 34.62
N ARG A 103 4.06 10.85 34.19
CA ARG A 103 4.85 9.94 35.05
C ARG A 103 5.81 10.67 36.00
N LEU A 104 6.12 11.94 35.72
CA LEU A 104 7.02 12.77 36.54
C LEU A 104 6.28 13.72 37.48
N ALA A 105 4.94 13.77 37.44
CA ALA A 105 4.16 14.52 38.41
C ALA A 105 4.42 13.95 39.83
N PRO A 106 4.87 14.77 40.80
CA PRO A 106 5.09 14.30 42.16
C PRO A 106 3.77 13.81 42.74
N ALA A 107 3.77 12.59 43.30
CA ALA A 107 2.60 12.01 43.94
C ALA A 107 1.99 13.00 44.94
N ALA A 108 0.75 13.42 44.70
CA ALA A 108 0.05 14.36 45.57
C ALA A 108 0.08 13.85 47.02
N PRO A 109 0.39 14.73 48.01
CA PRO A 109 0.51 14.30 49.39
C PRO A 109 -0.83 13.74 49.87
N ARG A 110 -0.83 12.46 50.29
CA ARG A 110 -1.98 11.79 50.92
C ARG A 110 -2.45 12.64 52.10
N GLN A 111 -3.60 13.30 51.97
CA GLN A 111 -4.22 13.98 53.09
C GLN A 111 -4.54 12.96 54.18
N ARG A 112 -3.85 13.09 55.32
CA ARG A 112 -4.16 12.34 56.54
C ARG A 112 -5.59 12.72 56.97
N ARG A 113 -6.53 11.78 56.86
CA ARG A 113 -7.85 11.88 57.49
C ARG A 113 -7.65 12.20 58.98
N ALA A 114 -7.99 13.43 59.36
CA ALA A 114 -8.16 13.80 60.76
C ALA A 114 -9.31 12.96 61.33
N LYS A 115 -9.01 12.17 62.36
CA LYS A 115 -10.04 11.48 63.15
C LYS A 115 -10.86 12.54 63.88
N ARG A 116 -12.15 12.63 63.56
CA ARG A 116 -13.13 13.32 64.41
C ARG A 116 -13.36 12.44 65.63
N HIS A 117 -13.19 13.02 66.83
CA HIS A 117 -13.79 12.49 68.05
C HIS A 117 -14.84 13.48 68.58
N PRO A 118 -15.89 12.98 69.24
CA PRO A 118 -17.17 13.66 69.49
C PRO A 118 -17.08 14.84 70.45
#